data_AF-A0A286E9B6-F1
#
_entry.id   AF-A0A286E9B6-F1
#
_cell.length_a   1.000
_cell.length_b   1.000
_cell.length_c   1.000
_cell.angle_alpha   90.00
_cell.angle_beta   90.00
_cell.angle_gamma   90.00
#
_symmetry.space_group_name_H-M   'P 1'
#
loop_
_entity.id
_entity.type
_entity.pdbx_description
1 polymer ?
#
loop_
_entity_poly.entity_id
_entity_poly.type
_entity_poly.pdbx_seq_one_letter_code
_entity_poly.pdbx_strand_id
1 'polypeptide(L)'
;MTLCCCSSLAIAQETEINEWDDSPCKSLKPSMELANCIAQHHQDIEKKLTQTVKQVQQKLAFDRTIQQHFVKSQKLWQTWIETECAPADPHHHSAHVPVLIAACESNKMRARERHLRQKFALNQNIAQHTVVAGDTLSAIALKNKISVEKLKILNHLRDDKIIVGQILVLAHPVFDLRDDNGVSMQEFGKE
;
A
#
# COMPACT_ATOMS: atom_id res chain seq x y z
N MET A 1 14.29 -8.01 25.30
CA MET A 1 14.43 -6.54 25.29
C MET A 1 14.59 -6.12 23.85
N THR A 2 13.45 -5.86 23.20
CA THR A 2 13.38 -5.46 21.79
C THR A 2 13.74 -3.99 21.72
N LEU A 3 14.83 -3.67 21.05
CA LEU A 3 15.35 -2.32 20.88
C LEU A 3 14.39 -1.54 19.97
N CYS A 4 13.66 -0.60 20.55
CA CYS A 4 12.92 0.43 19.83
C CYS A 4 13.93 1.32 19.11
N CYS A 5 14.03 1.21 17.78
CA CYS A 5 14.89 2.03 16.94
C CYS A 5 14.34 3.46 16.84
N CYS A 6 14.46 4.29 17.88
CA CYS A 6 14.38 5.76 17.77
C CYS A 6 14.66 6.51 19.10
N SER A 7 15.60 6.06 19.93
CA SER A 7 15.92 6.75 21.21
C SER A 7 17.09 7.74 21.13
N SER A 8 17.59 8.13 19.95
CA SER A 8 18.61 9.18 19.83
C SER A 8 18.52 9.89 18.48
N LEU A 9 17.84 11.04 18.46
CA LEU A 9 17.58 11.89 17.29
C LEU A 9 18.85 12.31 16.53
N ALA A 10 20.04 12.23 17.15
CA ALA A 10 21.33 12.55 16.55
C ALA A 10 22.02 11.35 15.87
N ILE A 11 21.76 10.11 16.30
CA ILE A 11 22.37 8.90 15.71
C ILE A 11 21.55 8.43 14.50
N ALA A 12 20.24 8.70 14.48
CA ALA A 12 19.38 8.43 13.33
C ALA A 12 19.73 9.26 12.07
N GLN A 13 20.37 10.42 12.23
CA GLN A 13 20.65 11.38 11.15
C GLN A 13 21.62 10.87 10.08
N GLU A 14 22.67 10.16 10.45
CA GLU A 14 23.61 9.58 9.47
C GLU A 14 23.10 8.24 8.93
N THR A 15 22.42 7.42 9.74
CA THR A 15 21.97 6.09 9.31
C THR A 15 20.78 6.14 8.35
N GLU A 16 19.81 7.05 8.53
CA GLU A 16 18.64 7.13 7.63
C GLU A 16 18.98 7.76 6.27
N ILE A 17 19.92 8.70 6.21
CA ILE A 17 20.43 9.27 4.95
C ILE A 17 21.35 8.26 4.23
N ASN A 18 22.12 7.46 4.97
CA ASN A 18 22.95 6.41 4.38
C ASN A 18 22.12 5.24 3.83
N GLU A 19 20.93 4.96 4.37
CA GLU A 19 19.95 4.03 3.79
C GLU A 19 19.27 4.54 2.51
N TRP A 20 19.52 5.79 2.12
CA TRP A 20 19.10 6.33 0.84
C TRP A 20 20.12 5.99 -0.25
N ASP A 21 20.38 4.71 -0.47
CA ASP A 21 21.43 4.26 -1.39
C ASP A 21 21.26 4.79 -2.83
N ASP A 22 20.04 5.18 -3.21
CA ASP A 22 19.71 5.77 -4.53
C ASP A 22 19.34 7.27 -4.50
N SER A 23 19.52 8.00 -3.38
CA SER A 23 19.13 9.42 -3.35
C SER A 23 20.14 10.32 -4.06
N PRO A 24 19.68 11.25 -4.93
CA PRO A 24 20.54 12.24 -5.57
C PRO A 24 21.19 13.21 -4.56
N CYS A 25 20.71 13.24 -3.31
CA CYS A 25 21.21 14.15 -2.28
C CYS A 25 22.42 13.61 -1.49
N LYS A 26 22.83 12.34 -1.71
CA LYS A 26 23.86 11.64 -0.91
C LYS A 26 25.24 12.32 -0.94
N SER A 27 25.56 13.05 -2.01
CA SER A 27 26.86 13.73 -2.17
C SER A 27 26.90 15.16 -1.61
N LEU A 28 25.77 15.69 -1.12
CA LEU A 28 25.68 17.08 -0.67
C LEU A 28 26.08 17.19 0.81
N LYS A 29 26.92 18.18 1.13
CA LYS A 29 27.29 18.51 2.52
C LYS A 29 26.13 19.22 3.23
N PRO A 30 26.07 19.18 4.58
CA PRO A 30 25.09 19.93 5.37
C PRO A 30 25.07 21.41 4.97
N SER A 31 23.98 21.84 4.33
CA SER A 31 23.82 23.16 3.72
C SER A 31 22.36 23.40 3.34
N MET A 32 22.02 24.64 2.97
CA MET A 32 20.72 24.97 2.38
C MET A 32 20.44 24.16 1.10
N GLU A 33 21.48 23.83 0.33
CA GLU A 33 21.37 23.03 -0.89
C GLU A 33 20.95 21.59 -0.58
N LEU A 34 21.48 20.98 0.49
CA LEU A 34 21.06 19.67 0.95
C LEU A 34 19.58 19.66 1.38
N ALA A 35 19.15 20.67 2.15
CA ALA A 35 17.76 20.78 2.60
C ALA A 35 16.78 20.92 1.41
N ASN A 36 17.13 21.75 0.42
CA ASN A 36 16.33 21.91 -0.80
C ASN A 36 16.28 20.62 -1.63
N CYS A 37 17.41 19.90 -1.74
CA CYS A 37 17.45 18.61 -2.42
C CYS A 37 16.53 17.58 -1.74
N ILE A 38 16.58 17.47 -0.41
CA ILE A 38 15.74 16.55 0.36
C ILE A 38 14.26 16.89 0.15
N ALA A 39 13.89 18.16 0.22
CA ALA A 39 12.52 18.62 0.01
C ALA A 39 12.01 18.30 -1.41
N GLN A 40 12.83 18.55 -2.44
CA GLN A 40 12.48 18.24 -3.83
C GLN A 40 12.31 16.72 -4.02
N HIS A 41 13.24 15.93 -3.50
CA HIS A 41 13.20 14.47 -3.61
C HIS A 41 12.00 13.87 -2.90
N HIS A 42 11.64 14.40 -1.73
CA HIS A 42 10.43 14.04 -1.01
C HIS A 42 9.17 14.28 -1.87
N GLN A 43 9.02 15.47 -2.47
CA GLN A 43 7.91 15.77 -3.38
C GLN A 43 7.85 14.81 -4.58
N ASP A 44 9.00 14.40 -5.12
CA ASP A 44 9.03 13.48 -6.26
C ASP A 44 8.62 12.05 -5.86
N ILE A 45 8.96 11.62 -4.65
CA ILE A 45 8.49 10.35 -4.06
C ILE A 45 6.97 10.40 -3.84
N GLU A 46 6.45 11.48 -3.28
CA GLU A 46 5.01 11.68 -3.10
C GLU A 46 4.25 11.60 -4.42
N LYS A 47 4.75 12.27 -5.46
CA LYS A 47 4.16 12.22 -6.81
C LYS A 47 4.18 10.80 -7.36
N LYS A 48 5.30 10.08 -7.22
CA LYS A 48 5.46 8.71 -7.70
C LYS A 48 4.51 7.74 -7.00
N LEU A 49 4.36 7.87 -5.68
CA LEU A 49 3.41 7.07 -4.91
C LEU A 49 1.97 7.42 -5.31
N THR A 50 1.62 8.69 -5.37
CA THR A 50 0.29 9.16 -5.80
C THR A 50 -0.09 8.61 -7.17
N GLN A 51 0.84 8.67 -8.14
CA GLN A 51 0.62 8.12 -9.47
C GLN A 51 0.40 6.60 -9.44
N THR A 52 1.19 5.88 -8.63
CA THR A 52 1.05 4.42 -8.45
C THR A 52 -0.33 4.09 -7.85
N VAL A 53 -0.72 4.80 -6.80
CA VAL A 53 -2.04 4.67 -6.16
C VAL A 53 -3.17 4.95 -7.15
N LYS A 54 -3.05 5.99 -7.98
CA LYS A 54 -4.04 6.31 -9.00
C LYS A 54 -4.19 5.19 -10.03
N GLN A 55 -3.08 4.62 -10.49
CA GLN A 55 -3.10 3.47 -11.40
C GLN A 55 -3.79 2.27 -10.77
N VAL A 56 -3.50 2.00 -9.50
CA VAL A 56 -4.18 0.96 -8.72
C VAL A 56 -5.68 1.23 -8.63
N GLN A 57 -6.08 2.42 -8.21
CA GLN A 57 -7.49 2.79 -8.05
C GLN A 57 -8.26 2.68 -9.36
N GLN A 58 -7.66 3.08 -10.49
CA GLN A 58 -8.25 2.90 -11.82
C GLN A 58 -8.46 1.43 -12.16
N LYS A 59 -7.49 0.56 -11.83
CA LYS A 59 -7.64 -0.89 -12.01
C LYS A 59 -8.73 -1.50 -11.12
N LEU A 60 -8.97 -0.93 -9.94
CA LEU A 60 -9.99 -1.43 -9.00
C LEU A 60 -11.41 -0.87 -9.25
N ALA A 61 -11.57 0.04 -10.23
CA ALA A 61 -12.84 0.75 -10.44
C ALA A 61 -14.03 -0.13 -10.84
N PHE A 62 -13.79 -1.38 -11.25
CA PHE A 62 -14.85 -2.36 -11.57
C PHE A 62 -15.59 -2.87 -10.33
N ASP A 63 -14.97 -2.78 -9.14
CA ASP A 63 -15.54 -3.28 -7.88
C ASP A 63 -15.55 -2.14 -6.85
N ARG A 64 -16.76 -1.62 -6.60
CA ARG A 64 -16.96 -0.49 -5.68
C ARG A 64 -16.53 -0.83 -4.26
N THR A 65 -16.75 -2.06 -3.79
CA THR A 65 -16.40 -2.49 -2.43
C THR A 65 -14.89 -2.49 -2.26
N ILE A 66 -14.16 -3.06 -3.21
CA ILE A 66 -12.70 -3.09 -3.17
C ILE A 66 -12.10 -1.71 -3.33
N GLN A 67 -12.65 -0.91 -4.25
CA GLN A 67 -12.22 0.47 -4.40
C GLN A 67 -12.40 1.25 -3.09
N GLN A 68 -13.52 1.06 -2.38
CA GLN A 68 -13.76 1.70 -1.08
C GLN A 68 -12.79 1.21 0.00
N HIS A 69 -12.54 -0.10 0.09
CA HIS A 69 -11.56 -0.64 1.04
C HIS A 69 -10.16 -0.11 0.75
N PHE A 70 -9.74 -0.08 -0.52
CA PHE A 70 -8.44 0.46 -0.91
C PHE A 70 -8.28 1.92 -0.51
N VAL A 71 -9.27 2.77 -0.81
CA VAL A 71 -9.27 4.19 -0.43
C VAL A 71 -9.25 4.36 1.09
N LYS A 72 -10.02 3.55 1.84
CA LYS A 72 -10.00 3.56 3.31
C LYS A 72 -8.62 3.17 3.86
N SER A 73 -8.02 2.10 3.35
CA SER A 73 -6.67 1.67 3.72
C SER A 73 -5.60 2.68 3.35
N GLN A 74 -5.77 3.44 2.26
CA GLN A 74 -4.90 4.55 1.92
C GLN A 74 -4.99 5.69 2.94
N LYS A 75 -6.20 6.08 3.32
CA LYS A 75 -6.41 7.13 4.33
C LYS A 75 -5.82 6.76 5.68
N LEU A 76 -6.06 5.52 6.15
CA LEU A 76 -5.50 5.02 7.40
C LEU A 76 -3.97 5.05 7.40
N TRP A 77 -3.35 4.71 6.28
CA TRP A 77 -1.91 4.76 6.17
C TRP A 77 -1.35 6.19 6.14
N GLN A 78 -2.03 7.13 5.50
CA GLN A 78 -1.64 8.55 5.54
C GLN A 78 -1.62 9.05 6.98
N THR A 79 -2.70 8.81 7.74
CA THR A 79 -2.77 9.18 9.16
C THR A 79 -1.70 8.47 10.00
N TRP A 80 -1.40 7.20 9.70
CA TRP A 80 -0.33 6.47 10.41
C TRP A 80 1.04 7.10 10.18
N ILE A 81 1.38 7.50 8.95
CA ILE A 81 2.65 8.19 8.70
C ILE A 81 2.76 9.49 9.49
N GLU A 82 1.70 10.30 9.48
CA GLU A 82 1.67 11.57 10.22
C GLU A 82 1.98 11.36 11.70
N THR A 83 1.49 10.26 12.29
CA THR A 83 1.75 9.93 13.70
C THR A 83 3.14 9.33 13.94
N GLU A 84 3.65 8.53 13.02
CA GLU A 84 4.94 7.83 13.18
C GLU A 84 6.13 8.75 12.93
N CYS A 85 6.02 9.63 11.93
CA CYS A 85 7.07 10.57 11.58
C CYS A 85 6.99 11.87 12.40
N ALA A 86 6.02 11.99 13.33
CA ALA A 86 5.92 13.14 14.21
C ALA A 86 7.12 13.21 15.19
N PRO A 87 7.60 14.43 15.53
CA PRO A 87 8.64 14.58 16.54
C PRO A 87 8.15 14.12 17.91
N ALA A 88 9.04 13.50 18.70
CA ALA A 88 8.73 13.02 20.05
C ALA A 88 8.29 14.13 21.01
N ASP A 89 8.80 15.35 20.81
CA ASP A 89 8.39 16.55 21.54
C ASP A 89 7.72 17.54 20.55
N PRO A 90 6.41 17.83 20.71
CA PRO A 90 5.70 18.78 19.85
C PRO A 90 6.16 20.23 20.04
N HIS A 91 6.92 20.53 21.10
CA HIS A 91 7.50 21.85 21.37
C HIS A 91 8.94 22.00 20.84
N HIS A 92 9.50 20.98 20.21
CA HIS A 92 10.83 21.05 19.61
C HIS A 92 10.81 21.74 18.25
N HIS A 93 11.23 23.00 18.21
CA HIS A 93 11.27 23.83 17.00
C HIS A 93 12.72 24.06 16.56
N SER A 94 13.33 23.05 15.93
CA SER A 94 14.65 23.17 15.29
C SER A 94 14.51 23.25 13.77
N ALA A 95 15.41 23.98 13.11
CA ALA A 95 15.46 24.08 11.65
C ALA A 95 15.64 22.71 10.95
N HIS A 96 16.11 21.70 11.68
CA HIS A 96 16.29 20.34 11.17
C HIS A 96 15.02 19.47 11.25
N VAL A 97 14.02 19.85 12.06
CA VAL A 97 12.82 19.03 12.29
C VAL A 97 12.05 18.76 10.99
N PRO A 98 11.76 19.75 10.12
CA PRO A 98 11.05 19.49 8.87
C PRO A 98 11.80 18.52 7.94
N VAL A 99 13.14 18.58 7.93
CA VAL A 99 13.99 17.71 7.11
C VAL A 99 13.92 16.26 7.60
N LEU A 100 13.88 16.06 8.93
CA LEU A 100 13.74 14.73 9.54
C LEU A 100 12.37 14.12 9.27
N ILE A 101 11.30 14.89 9.40
CA ILE A 101 9.94 14.45 9.08
C ILE A 101 9.88 14.03 7.60
N ALA A 102 10.32 14.90 6.69
CA ALA A 102 10.34 14.60 5.26
C ALA A 102 11.18 13.36 4.93
N ALA A 103 12.26 13.11 5.67
CA ALA A 103 13.10 11.95 5.46
C ALA A 103 12.40 10.63 5.87
N CYS A 104 11.78 10.61 7.06
CA CYS A 104 10.97 9.50 7.54
C CYS A 104 9.81 9.20 6.58
N GLU A 105 9.06 10.22 6.20
CA GLU A 105 7.91 10.09 5.28
C GLU A 105 8.36 9.51 3.94
N SER A 106 9.47 10.02 3.39
CA SER A 106 10.06 9.53 2.14
C SER A 106 10.36 8.02 2.19
N ASN A 107 10.94 7.53 3.29
CA ASN A 107 11.26 6.11 3.46
C ASN A 107 9.99 5.25 3.50
N LYS A 108 8.98 5.65 4.27
CA LYS A 108 7.70 4.94 4.37
C LYS A 108 6.94 4.95 3.03
N MET A 109 6.93 6.08 2.33
CA MET A 109 6.30 6.23 1.00
C MET A 109 6.95 5.34 -0.06
N ARG A 110 8.29 5.27 -0.11
CA ARG A 110 9.02 4.36 -1.02
C ARG A 110 8.68 2.90 -0.74
N ALA A 111 8.66 2.50 0.54
CA ALA A 111 8.31 1.13 0.92
C ALA A 111 6.89 0.77 0.46
N ARG A 112 5.91 1.66 0.65
CA ARG A 112 4.55 1.47 0.16
C ARG A 112 4.48 1.43 -1.36
N GLU A 113 5.18 2.31 -2.05
CA GLU A 113 5.20 2.34 -3.52
C GLU A 113 5.73 1.02 -4.08
N ARG A 114 6.84 0.50 -3.53
CA ARG A 114 7.37 -0.82 -3.91
C ARG A 114 6.38 -1.94 -3.65
N HIS A 115 5.74 -1.92 -2.48
CA HIS A 115 4.74 -2.92 -2.11
C HIS A 115 3.56 -2.93 -3.07
N LEU A 116 2.99 -1.75 -3.36
CA LEU A 116 1.91 -1.60 -4.34
C LEU A 116 2.39 -2.10 -5.71
N ARG A 117 3.55 -1.64 -6.20
CA ARG A 117 4.05 -2.10 -7.50
C ARG A 117 4.24 -3.60 -7.58
N GLN A 118 4.81 -4.24 -6.56
CA GLN A 118 5.02 -5.70 -6.55
C GLN A 118 3.69 -6.45 -6.53
N LYS A 119 2.78 -6.10 -5.61
CA LYS A 119 1.46 -6.74 -5.50
C LYS A 119 0.62 -6.56 -6.77
N PHE A 120 0.74 -5.42 -7.45
CA PHE A 120 0.01 -5.10 -8.68
C PHE A 120 0.70 -5.54 -9.98
N ALA A 121 2.02 -5.77 -9.98
CA ALA A 121 2.73 -6.36 -11.11
C ALA A 121 2.47 -7.88 -11.21
N LEU A 122 2.31 -8.55 -10.07
CA LEU A 122 2.00 -9.99 -10.00
C LEU A 122 0.52 -10.31 -10.27
N ASN A 123 -0.37 -9.34 -10.12
CA ASN A 123 -1.81 -9.51 -10.34
C ASN A 123 -2.31 -8.73 -11.55
N GLN A 124 -2.12 -9.32 -12.72
CA GLN A 124 -2.46 -8.64 -13.97
C GLN A 124 -3.85 -8.93 -14.52
N ASN A 125 -4.67 -9.80 -13.92
CA ASN A 125 -6.00 -10.05 -14.48
C ASN A 125 -7.08 -10.16 -13.41
N ILE A 126 -7.97 -9.17 -13.41
CA ILE A 126 -9.31 -9.32 -12.84
C ILE A 126 -10.01 -10.31 -13.75
N ALA A 127 -10.05 -11.57 -13.34
CA ALA A 127 -10.77 -12.59 -14.10
C ALA A 127 -12.26 -12.45 -13.78
N GLN A 128 -13.08 -12.28 -14.82
CA GLN A 128 -14.53 -12.19 -14.70
C GLN A 128 -15.20 -13.26 -15.55
N HIS A 129 -16.39 -13.69 -15.15
CA HIS A 129 -17.22 -14.65 -15.88
C HIS A 129 -18.65 -14.14 -15.95
N THR A 130 -19.17 -13.95 -17.16
CA THR A 130 -20.59 -13.68 -17.37
C THR A 130 -21.34 -15.00 -17.35
N VAL A 131 -22.25 -15.15 -16.40
CA VAL A 131 -23.07 -16.35 -16.22
C VAL A 131 -23.93 -16.58 -17.45
N VAL A 132 -23.85 -17.76 -18.04
CA VAL A 132 -24.67 -18.19 -19.18
C VAL A 132 -25.66 -19.29 -18.78
N ALA A 133 -26.62 -19.58 -19.65
CA ALA A 133 -27.59 -20.64 -19.39
C ALA A 133 -26.89 -22.00 -19.18
N GLY A 134 -27.23 -22.69 -18.09
CA GLY A 134 -26.63 -23.97 -17.71
C GLY A 134 -25.43 -23.86 -16.77
N ASP A 135 -24.94 -22.66 -16.48
CA ASP A 135 -23.90 -22.47 -15.47
C ASP A 135 -24.40 -22.77 -14.06
N THR A 136 -23.53 -23.37 -13.27
CA THR A 136 -23.68 -23.48 -11.81
C THR A 136 -22.48 -22.87 -11.13
N LEU A 137 -22.67 -22.38 -9.90
CA LEU A 137 -21.59 -21.77 -9.14
C LEU A 137 -20.41 -22.73 -8.92
N SER A 138 -20.70 -24.02 -8.70
CA SER A 138 -19.71 -25.08 -8.56
C SER A 138 -18.93 -25.36 -9.85
N ALA A 139 -19.61 -25.41 -11.00
CA ALA A 139 -18.95 -25.63 -12.29
C ALA A 139 -18.03 -24.46 -12.65
N ILE A 140 -18.47 -23.22 -12.40
CA ILE A 140 -17.66 -22.01 -12.61
C ILE A 140 -16.43 -22.03 -11.69
N ALA A 141 -16.62 -22.31 -10.39
CA ALA A 141 -15.53 -22.35 -9.42
C ALA A 141 -14.48 -23.41 -9.80
N LEU A 142 -14.93 -24.63 -10.13
CA LEU A 142 -14.06 -25.73 -10.55
C LEU A 142 -13.26 -25.41 -11.80
N LYS A 143 -13.92 -24.88 -12.85
CA LYS A 143 -13.27 -24.50 -14.11
C LYS A 143 -12.17 -23.47 -13.90
N ASN A 144 -12.36 -22.57 -12.94
CA ASN A 144 -11.43 -21.49 -12.62
C ASN A 144 -10.48 -21.80 -11.45
N LYS A 145 -10.48 -23.05 -10.96
CA LYS A 145 -9.60 -23.52 -9.87
C LYS A 145 -9.70 -22.68 -8.58
N ILE A 146 -10.91 -22.22 -8.24
CA ILE A 146 -11.23 -21.51 -7.00
C ILE A 146 -12.27 -22.31 -6.22
N SER A 147 -12.33 -22.13 -4.89
CA SER A 147 -13.41 -22.71 -4.09
C SER A 147 -14.72 -21.96 -4.32
N VAL A 148 -15.85 -22.66 -4.19
CA VAL A 148 -17.18 -22.04 -4.23
C VAL A 148 -17.29 -20.96 -3.15
N GLU A 149 -16.78 -21.24 -1.95
CA GLU A 149 -16.75 -20.28 -0.85
C GLU A 149 -15.98 -19.01 -1.22
N LYS A 150 -14.78 -19.13 -1.81
CA LYS A 150 -14.00 -17.99 -2.30
C LYS A 150 -14.80 -17.22 -3.36
N LEU A 151 -15.36 -17.90 -4.34
CA LEU A 151 -16.19 -17.28 -5.38
C LEU A 151 -17.40 -16.52 -4.80
N LYS A 152 -18.05 -17.05 -3.76
CA LYS A 152 -19.15 -16.38 -3.04
C LYS A 152 -18.66 -15.13 -2.31
N ILE A 153 -17.54 -15.22 -1.60
CA ILE A 153 -16.93 -14.10 -0.90
C ILE A 153 -16.59 -12.97 -1.88
N LEU A 154 -15.94 -13.30 -3.00
CA LEU A 154 -15.55 -12.33 -4.04
C LEU A 154 -16.76 -11.58 -4.63
N ASN A 155 -17.94 -12.21 -4.64
CA ASN A 155 -19.15 -11.68 -5.28
C ASN A 155 -20.28 -11.32 -4.30
N HIS A 156 -20.00 -11.35 -2.99
CA HIS A 156 -20.96 -11.11 -1.92
C HIS A 156 -22.25 -11.99 -2.01
N LEU A 157 -22.11 -13.22 -2.49
CA LEU A 157 -23.23 -14.17 -2.60
C LEU A 157 -23.51 -14.83 -1.26
N ARG A 158 -24.77 -14.82 -0.82
CA ARG A 158 -25.20 -15.50 0.42
C ARG A 158 -25.47 -16.99 0.20
N ASP A 159 -26.01 -17.32 -0.96
CA ASP A 159 -26.33 -18.68 -1.38
C ASP A 159 -25.66 -18.99 -2.73
N ASP A 160 -25.99 -20.14 -3.30
CA ASP A 160 -25.37 -20.60 -4.55
C ASP A 160 -26.19 -20.14 -5.78
N LYS A 161 -27.16 -19.23 -5.60
CA LYS A 161 -28.04 -18.76 -6.65
C LYS A 161 -27.32 -17.71 -7.50
N ILE A 162 -27.25 -17.99 -8.80
CA ILE A 162 -26.71 -17.09 -9.82
C ILE A 162 -27.72 -16.92 -10.95
N ILE A 163 -27.67 -15.79 -11.64
CA ILE A 163 -28.62 -15.42 -12.70
C ILE A 163 -27.87 -15.26 -14.03
N VAL A 164 -28.45 -15.74 -15.13
CA VAL A 164 -27.89 -15.53 -16.47
C VAL A 164 -27.70 -14.04 -16.74
N GLY A 165 -26.53 -13.66 -17.25
CA GLY A 165 -26.11 -12.28 -17.47
C GLY A 165 -25.43 -11.63 -16.25
N GLN A 166 -25.43 -12.27 -15.08
CA GLN A 166 -24.66 -11.82 -13.92
C GLN A 166 -23.16 -11.92 -14.21
N ILE A 167 -22.39 -10.90 -13.83
CA ILE A 167 -20.93 -10.93 -13.91
C ILE A 167 -20.39 -11.38 -12.56
N LEU A 168 -19.62 -12.46 -12.56
CA LEU A 168 -18.91 -12.96 -11.39
C LEU A 168 -17.43 -12.63 -11.48
N VAL A 169 -16.87 -12.08 -10.42
CA VAL A 169 -15.43 -11.91 -10.24
C VAL A 169 -14.82 -13.23 -9.77
N LEU A 170 -13.91 -13.79 -10.55
CA LEU A 170 -13.24 -15.07 -10.32
C LEU A 170 -11.92 -14.91 -9.56
N ALA A 171 -11.27 -13.77 -9.76
CA ALA A 171 -10.09 -13.39 -9.03
C ALA A 171 -10.06 -11.87 -8.93
N HIS A 172 -9.89 -11.36 -7.71
CA HIS A 172 -9.45 -9.99 -7.54
C HIS A 172 -7.93 -9.96 -7.71
N PRO A 173 -7.36 -8.87 -8.26
CA PRO A 173 -5.95 -8.60 -8.08
C PRO A 173 -5.74 -8.60 -6.57
N VAL A 174 -4.99 -9.59 -6.09
CA VAL A 174 -4.90 -10.01 -4.70
C VAL A 174 -4.63 -8.81 -3.79
N PHE A 175 -5.70 -8.26 -3.22
CA PHE A 175 -5.76 -7.91 -1.82
C PHE A 175 -6.32 -9.13 -1.08
N ASP A 176 -5.62 -10.26 -1.15
CA ASP A 176 -5.61 -11.11 0.04
C ASP A 176 -4.96 -10.25 1.11
N LEU A 177 -5.81 -9.71 1.97
CA LEU A 177 -5.46 -9.23 3.29
C LEU A 177 -5.31 -10.42 4.24
N ARG A 178 -4.93 -11.59 3.72
CA ARG A 178 -4.54 -12.81 4.42
C ARG A 178 -3.76 -13.62 3.41
N ASP A 179 -2.44 -13.62 3.51
CA ASP A 179 -1.66 -14.71 2.92
C ASP A 179 -2.17 -16.07 3.47
N ASP A 180 -1.66 -17.18 2.94
CA ASP A 180 -1.98 -18.53 3.45
C ASP A 180 -1.57 -18.74 4.93
N ASN A 181 -1.02 -17.72 5.59
CA ASN A 181 -0.72 -17.63 7.02
C ASN A 181 -1.65 -16.67 7.80
N GLY A 182 -2.66 -16.06 7.17
CA GLY A 182 -3.72 -15.32 7.84
C GLY A 182 -3.41 -13.89 8.29
N VAL A 183 -2.34 -13.25 7.81
CA VAL A 183 -1.94 -11.90 8.27
C VAL A 183 -2.70 -10.80 7.53
N SER A 184 -3.36 -9.93 8.30
CA SER A 184 -4.17 -8.81 7.78
C SER A 184 -3.38 -7.52 7.59
N MET A 185 -3.80 -6.67 6.64
CA MET A 185 -3.24 -5.30 6.48
C MET A 185 -3.44 -4.40 7.71
N GLN A 186 -4.03 -4.89 8.80
CA GLN A 186 -3.97 -4.24 10.12
C GLN A 186 -2.57 -4.34 10.75
N GLU A 187 -1.63 -5.08 10.15
CA GLU A 187 -0.28 -5.32 10.68
C GLU A 187 0.85 -4.62 9.90
N PHE A 188 0.53 -3.85 8.85
CA PHE A 188 1.52 -2.95 8.26
C PHE A 188 1.85 -1.83 9.26
N GLY A 189 2.96 -1.98 9.99
CA GLY A 189 3.47 -1.04 10.98
C GLY A 189 3.70 -1.59 12.39
N LYS A 190 3.61 -2.92 12.61
CA LYS A 190 3.87 -3.56 13.92
C LYS A 190 5.06 -4.54 13.92
N GLU A 191 6.02 -4.34 13.04
CA GLU A 191 7.33 -4.98 13.12
C GLU A 191 8.39 -3.97 13.53
#